data_AF-A0AA51N8S9-F1
#
_entry.id   AF-A0AA51N8S9-F1
#
_cell.length_a   1.000
_cell.length_b   1.000
_cell.length_c   1.000
_cell.angle_alpha   90.00
_cell.angle_beta   90.00
_cell.angle_gamma   90.00
#
_symmetry.space_group_name_H-M   'P 1'
#
loop_
_entity.id
_entity.type
_entity.pdbx_description
1 polymer ?
#
loop_
_entity_poly.entity_id
_entity_poly.type
_entity_poly.pdbx_seq_one_letter_code
_entity_poly.pdbx_strand_id
1 'polypeptide(L)' 'MANLKEKLIEEIRNSKDKELLEEIYQILSDKDRNDIIQLSDMQIESIKKAQKEVGEGKYFTQEQIDDELDQWLEE' A
#
# COMPACT_ATOMS: atom_id res chain seq x y z
N MET A 1 -24.22 18.96 -23.35
CA MET A 1 -23.71 17.61 -23.05
C MET A 1 -23.42 17.59 -21.57
N ALA A 2 -24.12 16.76 -20.79
CA ALA A 2 -23.88 16.69 -19.35
C ALA A 2 -22.45 16.19 -19.10
N ASN A 3 -21.66 16.96 -18.36
CA ASN A 3 -20.29 16.64 -18.02
C ASN A 3 -20.29 15.35 -17.18
N LEU A 4 -19.30 14.46 -17.35
CA LEU A 4 -19.17 13.23 -16.57
C LEU A 4 -19.30 13.47 -15.06
N LYS A 5 -18.77 14.61 -14.59
CA LYS A 5 -18.90 15.06 -13.20
C LYS A 5 -20.35 15.24 -12.76
N GLU A 6 -21.19 15.84 -13.61
CA GLU A 6 -22.60 16.10 -13.29
C GLU A 6 -23.38 14.79 -13.19
N LYS A 7 -23.10 13.84 -14.09
CA LYS A 7 -23.71 12.50 -14.06
C LYS A 7 -23.36 11.74 -12.78
N LEU A 8 -22.09 11.77 -12.36
CA LEU A 8 -21.66 11.13 -11.12
C LEU A 8 -22.33 11.74 -9.88
N ILE A 9 -22.44 13.07 -9.83
CA ILE A 9 -23.13 13.75 -8.73
C ILE A 9 -24.61 13.33 -8.67
N GLU A 10 -25.26 13.19 -9.82
CA GLU A 10 -26.66 12.79 -9.90
C GLU A 10 -26.87 11.34 -9.42
N GLU A 11 -26.03 10.40 -9.85
CA GLU A 11 -26.07 9.00 -9.39
C GLU A 11 -25.85 8.88 -7.88
N ILE A 12 -24.86 9.61 -7.34
CA ILE A 12 -24.59 9.62 -5.89
C ILE A 12 -25.79 10.17 -5.10
N ARG A 13 -26.42 11.26 -5.59
CA ARG A 13 -27.58 11.86 -4.93
C ARG A 13 -28.80 10.94 -4.91
N ASN A 14 -28.96 10.12 -5.95
CA ASN A 14 -30.12 9.24 -6.11
C ASN A 14 -29.91 7.86 -5.45
N SER A 15 -28.67 7.47 -5.15
CA SER A 15 -28.37 6.21 -4.48
C SER A 15 -28.84 6.21 -3.02
N LYS A 16 -29.44 5.08 -2.61
CA LYS A 16 -29.75 4.75 -1.21
C LYS A 16 -28.94 3.56 -0.69
N ASP A 17 -28.10 3.01 -1.56
CA ASP A 17 -27.23 1.89 -1.23
C ASP A 17 -26.04 2.41 -0.42
N LYS A 18 -26.04 2.10 0.87
CA LYS A 18 -25.04 2.58 1.82
C LYS A 18 -23.65 2.00 1.50
N GLU A 19 -23.56 0.71 1.15
CA GLU A 19 -22.29 0.05 0.88
C GLU A 19 -21.61 0.67 -0.35
N LEU A 20 -22.39 0.88 -1.41
CA LEU A 20 -21.90 1.56 -2.61
C LEU A 20 -21.41 2.99 -2.33
N LEU A 21 -22.13 3.75 -1.50
CA LEU A 21 -21.74 5.11 -1.14
C LEU A 21 -20.46 5.16 -0.29
N GLU A 22 -20.26 4.18 0.60
CA GLU A 22 -19.04 4.05 1.41
C GLU A 22 -17.82 3.74 0.53
N GLU A 23 -17.94 2.81 -0.42
CA GLU A 23 -16.87 2.49 -1.36
C GLU A 23 -16.49 3.69 -2.25
N ILE A 24 -17.49 4.39 -2.79
CA ILE A 24 -17.26 5.59 -3.60
C ILE A 24 -16.57 6.67 -2.77
N TYR A 25 -17.00 6.87 -1.52
CA TYR A 25 -16.37 7.82 -0.61
C TYR A 25 -14.90 7.48 -0.34
N GLN A 26 -14.58 6.20 -0.13
CA GLN A 26 -13.22 5.75 0.11
C GLN A 26 -12.32 5.99 -1.11
N ILE A 27 -12.77 5.60 -2.30
CA ILE A 27 -12.03 5.82 -3.57
C ILE A 27 -11.74 7.31 -3.79
N LEU A 28 -12.72 8.17 -3.51
CA LEU A 28 -12.56 9.62 -3.69
C LEU A 28 -11.66 10.24 -2.61
N SER A 29 -11.73 9.74 -1.37
CA SER A 29 -10.91 10.20 -0.24
C SER A 29 -9.46 9.75 -0.36
N ASP A 30 -9.20 8.58 -0.95
CA ASP A 30 -7.86 8.05 -1.17
C ASP A 30 -7.13 8.78 -2.31
N LYS A 31 -7.86 9.41 -3.25
CA LYS A 31 -7.23 10.21 -4.32
C LYS A 31 -6.62 11.52 -3.83
N ASP A 32 -7.15 12.09 -2.75
CA ASP A 32 -6.59 13.28 -2.11
C ASP A 32 -5.44 12.91 -1.15
N ARG A 33 -5.29 11.63 -0.81
CA ARG A 33 -4.11 11.06 -0.16
C ARG A 33 -3.02 10.83 -1.18
N ASN A 34 -2.45 11.94 -1.65
CA ASN A 34 -1.08 11.96 -2.15
C ASN A 34 -0.13 11.80 -0.94
N ASP A 35 -0.35 10.74 -0.15
CA ASP A 35 0.39 10.42 1.05
C ASP A 35 1.79 10.01 0.60
N ILE A 36 2.65 11.01 0.39
CA ILE A 36 4.08 10.81 0.31
C ILE A 36 4.43 10.10 1.61
N ILE A 37 4.68 8.79 1.52
CA ILE A 37 5.02 7.97 2.67
C ILE A 37 6.35 8.49 3.20
N GLN A 38 6.27 9.24 4.30
CA GLN A 38 7.44 9.78 4.97
C GLN A 38 7.98 8.70 5.90
N LEU A 39 9.13 8.15 5.53
CA LEU A 39 9.84 7.19 6.37
C LEU A 39 10.39 7.90 7.60
N SER A 40 10.35 7.24 8.74
CA SER A 40 11.06 7.70 9.93
C SER A 40 12.57 7.58 9.74
N ASP A 41 13.35 8.35 10.51
CA ASP A 41 14.82 8.26 10.48
C ASP A 41 15.30 6.82 10.72
N MET A 42 14.65 6.08 11.62
CA MET A 42 14.97 4.68 11.89
C MET A 42 14.75 3.78 10.67
N GLN A 43 13.66 3.99 9.92
CA GLN A 43 13.36 3.23 8.70
C GLN A 43 14.36 3.57 7.59
N ILE A 44 14.70 4.85 7.44
CA ILE A 44 15.71 5.31 6.48
C ILE A 44 17.06 4.65 6.77
N GLU A 45 17.50 4.67 8.04
CA GLU A 45 18.76 4.05 8.45
C GLU A 45 18.74 2.52 8.27
N SER A 46 17.61 1.87 8.55
CA SER A 46 17.45 0.42 8.32
C SER A 46 17.59 0.05 6.84
N ILE A 47 17.01 0.85 5.94
CA ILE A 47 17.13 0.65 4.49
C ILE A 47 18.57 0.87 4.03
N LYS A 48 19.24 1.95 4.48
CA LYS A 48 20.65 2.21 4.14
C LYS A 48 21.56 1.07 4.59
N LYS A 49 21.32 0.54 5.80
CA LYS A 49 22.06 -0.61 6.32
C LYS A 49 21.85 -1.84 5.45
N ALA A 50 20.60 -2.19 5.13
CA ALA A 50 20.29 -3.33 4.27
C ALA A 50 20.93 -3.20 2.88
N GLN A 51 20.89 -2.02 2.27
CA GLN A 51 21.54 -1.75 0.98
C GLN A 51 23.07 -1.97 1.04
N LYS A 52 23.70 -1.53 2.13
CA LYS A 52 25.14 -1.76 2.36
C LYS A 52 25.45 -3.25 2.54
N GLU A 53 24.65 -3.97 3.32
CA GLU A 53 24.81 -5.39 3.57
C GLU A 53 24.74 -6.20 2.27
N VAL A 54 23.76 -5.91 1.40
CA VAL A 54 23.67 -6.53 0.07
C VAL A 54 24.93 -6.26 -0.77
N GLY A 55 25.42 -5.02 -0.77
CA GLY A 55 26.66 -4.66 -1.48
C GLY A 55 27.92 -5.33 -0.93
N GLU A 56 27.94 -5.68 0.35
CA GLU A 56 29.00 -6.46 1.01
C GLU A 56 28.84 -7.98 0.85
N GLY A 57 27.82 -8.45 0.12
CA GLY A 57 27.52 -9.87 -0.04
C GLY A 57 26.80 -10.51 1.16
N LYS A 58 26.33 -9.69 2.11
CA LYS A 58 25.52 -10.11 3.26
C LYS A 58 24.04 -10.05 2.86
N TYR A 59 23.61 -11.02 2.07
CA TYR A 59 22.22 -11.21 1.69
C TYR A 59 21.85 -12.68 1.83
N PHE A 60 20.55 -12.93 1.92
CA PHE A 60 20.01 -14.27 1.83
C PHE A 60 19.56 -14.52 0.39
N THR A 61 19.88 -15.70 -0.12
CA THR A 61 19.28 -16.23 -1.33
C THR A 61 17.85 -16.69 -1.04
N GLN A 62 17.06 -16.86 -2.09
CA GLN A 62 15.70 -17.39 -1.95
C GLN A 62 15.70 -18.75 -1.23
N GLU A 63 16.62 -19.65 -1.59
CA GLU A 63 16.77 -20.96 -0.95
C GLU A 63 17.05 -20.85 0.55
N GLN A 64 17.92 -19.92 0.96
CA GLN A 64 18.20 -19.71 2.39
C GLN A 64 17.00 -19.13 3.16
N ILE A 65 16.21 -18.27 2.52
CA ILE A 65 14.99 -17.74 3.12
C ILE A 65 13.95 -18.86 3.28
N ASP A 66 13.78 -19.70 2.24
CA ASP A 66 12.83 -20.79 2.26
C ASP A 66 13.18 -21.80 3.37
N ASP A 67 14.46 -22.17 3.51
CA ASP A 67 14.95 -23.05 4.59
C ASP A 67 14.72 -22.47 6.00
N GLU A 68 14.94 -21.17 6.19
CA GLU A 68 14.71 -20.49 7.47
C GLU A 68 13.21 -20.43 7.82
N LEU A 69 12.37 -20.22 6.80
CA LEU A 69 10.93 -20.12 6.95
C LEU A 69 10.30 -21.48 7.26
N ASP A 70 10.78 -22.55 6.63
CA ASP A 70 10.41 -23.93 6.97
C ASP A 70 10.76 -24.26 8.43
N GLN A 71 11.93 -23.85 8.91
CA GLN A 71 12.33 -24.04 10.31
C GLN A 71 11.42 -23.30 11.29
N TRP A 72 10.98 -22.08 10.97
CA TRP A 72 10.06 -21.32 11.83
C TRP A 72 8.66 -21.93 11.88
N LEU A 73 8.23 -22.61 10.83
CA LEU A 73 6.90 -23.25 10.77
C LEU A 73 6.86 -24.62 11.46
N GLU A 74 8.02 -25.19 11.78
CA GLU A 74 8.15 -26.44 12.54
C GLU A 74 8.23 -26.21 14.08
N GLU A 75 8.28 -24.95 14.55
CA GLU A 75 8.16 -24.55 15.97
C GLU A 75 6.71 -24.42 16.46
#